data_AF-H7C1F6-F1
#
_entry.id   AF-H7C1F6-F1
#
_cell.length_a   1.000
_cell.length_b   1.000
_cell.length_c   1.000
_cell.angle_alpha   90.00
_cell.angle_beta   90.00
_cell.angle_gamma   90.00
#
_symmetry.space_group_name_H-M   'P 1'
#
loop_
_entity.id
_entity.type
_entity.pdbx_description
1 polymer ?
#
loop_
_entity_poly.entity_id
_entity_poly.type
_entity_poly.pdbx_seq_one_letter_code
_entity_poly.pdbx_strand_id
1 'polypeptide(L)'
;QPSEGESRNVLTESARIARGKITDLANLSAANHDAAIFPGGFGAAKNLSTFAVDGKDCKVNKEVERVLKEFHQAGKPIGLCCIAPVLAAKVLRGVEVTVGHEQEEGGKWPYAGTAEAIKALGAKHCVKEVVEAHVDQKNKVVTTPAFMCETALHYIHDGIGAMASWACWLMPVIPALWEAKARG
;
A
#
# COMPACT_ATOMS: atom_id res chain seq x y z
N GLN A 1 -8.40 -9.85 16.54
CA GLN A 1 -7.99 -8.72 17.42
C GLN A 1 -7.54 -9.30 18.76
N PRO A 2 -6.61 -8.66 19.49
CA PRO A 2 -6.39 -9.02 20.89
C PRO A 2 -7.68 -8.84 21.68
N SER A 3 -7.90 -9.66 22.71
CA SER A 3 -8.96 -9.43 23.68
C SER A 3 -8.72 -8.12 24.44
N GLU A 4 -9.79 -7.47 24.92
CA GLU A 4 -9.65 -6.26 25.75
C GLU A 4 -8.70 -6.50 26.92
N GLY A 5 -7.71 -5.60 27.08
CA GLY A 5 -6.69 -5.66 28.13
C GLY A 5 -5.39 -6.41 27.76
N GLU A 6 -5.32 -7.07 26.61
CA GLU A 6 -4.11 -7.79 26.18
C GLU A 6 -3.18 -6.89 25.34
N SER A 7 -1.98 -6.59 25.87
CA SER A 7 -0.93 -5.89 25.13
C SER A 7 -0.11 -6.87 24.31
N ARG A 8 -0.07 -6.70 22.99
CA ARG A 8 0.73 -7.52 22.07
C ARG A 8 1.72 -6.66 21.30
N ASN A 9 2.96 -7.15 21.19
CA ASN A 9 4.03 -6.47 20.46
C ASN A 9 3.89 -6.70 18.94
N VAL A 10 3.89 -5.62 18.16
CA VAL A 10 3.70 -5.66 16.70
C VAL A 10 4.72 -6.55 15.99
N LEU A 11 5.99 -6.52 16.41
CA LEU A 11 7.05 -7.32 15.80
C LEU A 11 6.84 -8.82 16.09
N THR A 12 6.53 -9.17 17.34
CA THR A 12 6.23 -10.55 17.76
C THR A 12 5.04 -11.14 17.01
N GLU A 13 3.97 -10.35 16.83
CA GLU A 13 2.79 -10.79 16.09
C GLU A 13 3.07 -10.91 14.59
N SER A 14 3.84 -9.97 14.03
CA SER A 14 4.26 -10.00 12.62
C SER A 14 5.18 -11.19 12.33
N ALA A 15 6.00 -11.61 13.30
CA ALA A 15 6.84 -12.81 13.20
C ALA A 15 6.02 -14.08 12.96
N ARG A 16 4.76 -14.15 13.40
CA ARG A 16 3.88 -15.30 13.14
C ARG A 16 3.59 -15.46 11.65
N ILE A 17 3.32 -14.35 10.96
CA ILE A 17 3.10 -14.34 9.50
C ILE A 17 4.39 -14.69 8.77
N ALA A 18 5.51 -14.09 9.19
CA ALA A 18 6.82 -14.30 8.58
C ALA A 18 7.49 -15.63 8.96
N ARG A 19 6.83 -16.48 9.75
CA ARG A 19 7.39 -17.74 10.29
C ARG A 19 8.77 -17.53 10.95
N GLY A 20 8.89 -16.49 11.76
CA GLY A 20 10.10 -16.10 12.48
C GLY A 20 11.13 -15.31 11.66
N LYS A 21 10.99 -15.23 10.32
CA LYS A 21 11.91 -14.49 9.45
C LYS A 21 11.53 -13.02 9.37
N ILE A 22 11.65 -12.32 10.48
CA ILE A 22 11.35 -10.89 10.56
C ILE A 22 12.59 -10.12 11.02
N THR A 23 12.74 -8.91 10.51
CA THR A 23 13.77 -7.97 10.92
C THR A 23 13.09 -6.67 11.33
N ASP A 24 13.67 -5.97 12.29
CA ASP A 24 13.20 -4.64 12.68
C ASP A 24 13.18 -3.71 11.45
N LEU A 25 12.11 -2.94 11.31
CA LEU A 25 11.93 -1.95 10.25
C LEU A 25 13.06 -0.90 10.26
N ALA A 26 13.65 -0.63 11.44
CA ALA A 26 14.81 0.24 11.59
C ALA A 26 16.03 -0.23 10.75
N ASN A 27 16.14 -1.54 10.48
CA ASN A 27 17.23 -2.10 9.69
C ASN A 27 16.90 -2.21 8.19
N LEU A 28 15.66 -1.91 7.79
CA LEU A 28 15.28 -1.89 6.38
C LEU A 28 15.92 -0.69 5.68
N SER A 29 16.69 -0.97 4.63
CA SER A 29 17.27 0.04 3.74
C SER A 29 17.01 -0.31 2.28
N ALA A 30 16.71 0.72 1.49
CA ALA A 30 16.55 0.63 0.05
C ALA A 30 17.84 0.23 -0.65
N ALA A 31 19.03 0.40 -0.04
CA ALA A 31 20.29 -0.04 -0.65
C ALA A 31 20.34 -1.56 -0.87
N ASN A 32 19.72 -2.33 0.04
CA ASN A 32 19.80 -3.80 0.07
C ASN A 32 18.55 -4.50 -0.48
N HIS A 33 17.58 -3.76 -1.02
CA HIS A 33 16.28 -4.28 -1.45
C HIS A 33 15.82 -3.60 -2.74
N ASP A 34 15.08 -4.31 -3.59
CA ASP A 34 14.67 -3.78 -4.90
C ASP A 34 13.30 -3.10 -4.89
N ALA A 35 12.44 -3.44 -3.94
CA ALA A 35 11.12 -2.83 -3.75
C ALA A 35 10.65 -2.94 -2.30
N ALA A 36 9.66 -2.12 -1.93
CA ALA A 36 8.97 -2.20 -0.65
C ALA A 36 7.49 -2.50 -0.87
N ILE A 37 6.93 -3.47 -0.16
CA ILE A 37 5.50 -3.77 -0.19
C ILE A 37 4.92 -3.57 1.21
N PHE A 38 3.85 -2.80 1.30
CA PHE A 38 3.06 -2.58 2.51
C PHE A 38 1.71 -3.30 2.38
N PRO A 39 1.57 -4.47 3.03
CA PRO A 39 0.29 -5.12 3.16
C PRO A 39 -0.75 -4.24 3.86
N GLY A 40 -2.01 -4.55 3.59
CA GLY A 40 -3.15 -3.86 4.15
C GLY A 40 -3.50 -4.25 5.59
N GLY A 41 -4.78 -4.08 5.91
CA GLY A 41 -5.35 -4.38 7.22
C GLY A 41 -5.25 -3.20 8.19
N PHE A 42 -6.08 -3.24 9.24
CA PHE A 42 -6.20 -2.14 10.21
C PHE A 42 -4.88 -1.79 10.92
N GLY A 43 -3.90 -2.71 10.96
CA GLY A 43 -2.57 -2.42 11.48
C GLY A 43 -1.86 -1.28 10.73
N ALA A 44 -2.08 -1.13 9.42
CA ALA A 44 -1.53 0.00 8.67
C ALA A 44 -2.11 1.35 9.11
N ALA A 45 -3.40 1.37 9.47
CA ALA A 45 -4.09 2.56 9.94
C ALA A 45 -3.92 2.86 11.45
N LYS A 46 -3.49 1.86 12.26
CA LYS A 46 -3.38 1.97 13.73
C LYS A 46 -1.96 1.89 14.29
N ASN A 47 -1.08 1.11 13.64
CA ASN A 47 0.27 0.84 14.13
C ASN A 47 1.34 1.53 13.26
N LEU A 48 1.13 1.52 11.94
CA LEU A 48 2.00 2.21 10.99
C LEU A 48 1.64 3.69 10.82
N SER A 49 0.47 4.08 11.30
CA SER A 49 -0.02 5.46 11.34
C SER A 49 -1.09 5.62 12.42
N THR A 50 -1.54 6.84 12.63
CA THR A 50 -2.72 7.16 13.45
C THR A 50 -4.00 7.38 12.61
N PHE A 51 -4.00 6.96 11.34
CA PHE A 51 -5.09 7.23 10.39
C PHE A 51 -6.48 6.77 10.89
N ALA A 52 -6.55 5.64 11.59
CA ALA A 52 -7.81 5.11 12.10
C ALA A 52 -8.50 6.03 13.13
N VAL A 53 -7.75 6.93 13.77
CA VAL A 53 -8.26 7.85 14.80
C VAL A 53 -8.24 9.30 14.29
N ASP A 54 -7.13 9.70 13.68
CA ASP A 54 -6.88 11.10 13.31
C ASP A 54 -7.29 11.42 11.86
N GLY A 55 -7.66 10.43 11.05
CA GLY A 55 -8.06 10.60 9.65
C GLY A 55 -7.02 11.37 8.84
N LYS A 56 -7.42 12.49 8.22
CA LYS A 56 -6.51 13.35 7.42
C LYS A 56 -5.37 14.00 8.23
N ASP A 57 -5.58 14.19 9.53
CA ASP A 57 -4.61 14.82 10.42
C ASP A 57 -3.63 13.79 11.02
N CYS A 58 -3.66 12.56 10.51
CA CYS A 58 -2.82 11.48 10.98
C CYS A 58 -1.32 11.75 10.86
N LYS A 59 -0.59 11.01 11.67
CA LYS A 59 0.86 10.89 11.63
C LYS A 59 1.22 9.49 11.15
N VAL A 60 2.25 9.40 10.33
CA VAL A 60 2.85 8.12 9.94
C VAL A 60 3.98 7.81 10.90
N ASN A 61 4.17 6.53 11.22
CA ASN A 61 5.29 6.07 12.02
C ASN A 61 6.61 6.53 11.35
N LYS A 62 7.55 7.05 12.14
CA LYS A 62 8.79 7.65 11.62
C LYS A 62 9.62 6.68 10.77
N GLU A 63 9.66 5.40 11.13
CA GLU A 63 10.39 4.40 10.34
C GLU A 63 9.69 4.09 9.03
N VAL A 64 8.35 4.04 9.03
CA VAL A 64 7.56 3.87 7.81
C VAL A 64 7.74 5.07 6.88
N GLU A 65 7.70 6.29 7.43
CA GLU A 65 7.95 7.52 6.68
C GLU A 65 9.37 7.55 6.10
N ARG A 66 10.38 7.15 6.88
CA ARG A 66 11.77 7.00 6.41
C ARG A 66 11.85 6.02 5.24
N VAL A 67 11.32 4.82 5.40
CA VAL A 67 11.34 3.77 4.36
C VAL A 67 10.64 4.24 3.09
N LEU A 68 9.45 4.82 3.19
CA LEU A 68 8.73 5.34 2.02
C LEU A 68 9.54 6.39 1.27
N LYS A 69 10.16 7.33 1.98
CA LYS A 69 11.02 8.35 1.37
C LYS A 69 12.29 7.76 0.78
N GLU A 70 12.93 6.81 1.45
CA GLU A 70 14.18 6.19 1.00
C GLU A 70 13.98 5.41 -0.30
N PHE A 71 12.93 4.59 -0.40
CA PHE A 71 12.61 3.86 -1.63
C PHE A 71 12.18 4.81 -2.76
N HIS A 72 11.38 5.84 -2.45
CA HIS A 72 10.98 6.85 -3.44
C HIS A 72 12.17 7.63 -4.00
N GLN A 73 13.08 8.09 -3.13
CA GLN A 73 14.31 8.80 -3.52
C GLN A 73 15.26 7.92 -4.32
N ALA A 74 15.35 6.63 -3.98
CA ALA A 74 16.12 5.65 -4.73
C ALA A 74 15.47 5.26 -6.07
N GLY A 75 14.28 5.78 -6.38
CA GLY A 75 13.52 5.41 -7.58
C GLY A 75 13.17 3.92 -7.60
N LYS A 76 12.92 3.33 -6.44
CA LYS A 76 12.56 1.92 -6.28
C LYS A 76 11.05 1.75 -6.10
N PRO A 77 10.44 0.69 -6.66
CA PRO A 77 8.99 0.51 -6.60
C PRO A 77 8.46 0.36 -5.17
N ILE A 78 7.29 0.94 -4.92
CA ILE A 78 6.56 0.82 -3.66
C ILE A 78 5.16 0.27 -3.96
N GLY A 79 4.82 -0.90 -3.40
CA GLY A 79 3.50 -1.50 -3.48
C GLY A 79 2.70 -1.29 -2.19
N LEU A 80 1.45 -0.84 -2.26
CA LEU A 80 0.57 -0.73 -1.10
C LEU A 80 -0.84 -1.27 -1.40
N CYS A 81 -1.41 -2.09 -0.52
CA CYS A 81 -2.74 -2.66 -0.76
C CYS A 81 -3.75 -2.30 0.34
N CYS A 82 -5.04 -2.35 -0.01
CA CYS A 82 -6.14 -2.08 0.90
C CYS A 82 -6.07 -0.67 1.49
N ILE A 83 -5.95 -0.52 2.81
CA ILE A 83 -5.88 0.79 3.47
C ILE A 83 -4.46 1.39 3.48
N ALA A 84 -3.41 0.60 3.22
CA ALA A 84 -2.03 1.07 3.25
C ALA A 84 -1.69 2.26 2.32
N PRO A 85 -2.36 2.48 1.16
CA PRO A 85 -2.15 3.66 0.31
C PRO A 85 -2.28 5.02 1.02
N VAL A 86 -2.98 5.10 2.16
CA VAL A 86 -3.04 6.34 2.98
C VAL A 86 -1.66 6.77 3.47
N LEU A 87 -0.74 5.82 3.68
CA LEU A 87 0.63 6.08 4.11
C LEU A 87 1.39 6.82 3.01
N ALA A 88 1.30 6.33 1.77
CA ALA A 88 1.91 6.97 0.62
C ALA A 88 1.28 8.36 0.37
N ALA A 89 -0.04 8.48 0.45
CA ALA A 89 -0.74 9.74 0.28
C ALA A 89 -0.29 10.81 1.29
N LYS A 90 -0.02 10.44 2.54
CA LYS A 90 0.48 11.35 3.57
C LYS A 90 1.94 11.76 3.36
N VAL A 91 2.78 10.84 2.89
CA VAL A 91 4.25 11.00 2.88
C VAL A 91 4.79 11.53 1.55
N LEU A 92 4.22 11.09 0.44
CA LEU A 92 4.69 11.37 -0.92
C LEU A 92 3.79 12.41 -1.59
N ARG A 93 4.33 13.60 -1.86
CA ARG A 93 3.56 14.70 -2.45
C ARG A 93 3.16 14.39 -3.89
N GLY A 94 1.87 14.56 -4.21
CA GLY A 94 1.34 14.42 -5.57
C GLY A 94 1.38 12.98 -6.10
N VAL A 95 1.39 11.99 -5.20
CA VAL A 95 1.27 10.58 -5.56
C VAL A 95 -0.16 10.27 -6.02
N GLU A 96 -0.29 9.36 -6.97
CA GLU A 96 -1.57 8.77 -7.37
C GLU A 96 -1.74 7.39 -6.74
N VAL A 97 -2.91 7.13 -6.16
CA VAL A 97 -3.20 5.85 -5.49
C VAL A 97 -4.65 5.42 -5.66
N THR A 98 -4.92 4.13 -5.52
CA THR A 98 -6.27 3.59 -5.39
C THR A 98 -6.50 2.93 -4.03
N VAL A 99 -7.71 3.11 -3.51
CA VAL A 99 -8.30 2.37 -2.38
C VAL A 99 -9.63 1.71 -2.79
N GLY A 100 -9.93 1.66 -4.10
CA GLY A 100 -11.20 1.16 -4.63
C GLY A 100 -12.08 2.26 -5.21
N HIS A 101 -13.36 2.22 -4.87
CA HIS A 101 -14.37 3.20 -5.30
C HIS A 101 -14.57 4.32 -4.29
N GLU A 102 -15.14 5.43 -4.77
CA GLU A 102 -15.48 6.61 -3.96
C GLU A 102 -16.89 6.55 -3.37
N GLN A 103 -17.71 5.62 -3.83
CA GLN A 103 -19.10 5.47 -3.41
C GLN A 103 -19.33 4.07 -2.84
N GLU A 104 -20.17 4.01 -1.82
CA GLU A 104 -20.72 2.75 -1.31
C GLU A 104 -21.69 2.20 -2.37
N GLU A 105 -21.60 0.90 -2.67
CA GLU A 105 -22.40 0.22 -3.70
C GLU A 105 -23.01 -1.07 -3.13
N GLY A 106 -24.04 -0.94 -2.30
CA GLY A 106 -24.84 -2.09 -1.86
C GLY A 106 -24.08 -3.09 -0.98
N GLY A 107 -23.13 -2.60 -0.20
CA GLY A 107 -22.21 -3.35 0.65
C GLY A 107 -20.87 -3.67 0.00
N LYS A 108 -20.70 -3.45 -1.32
CA LYS A 108 -19.47 -3.82 -2.05
C LYS A 108 -18.25 -3.00 -1.60
N TRP A 109 -18.43 -1.72 -1.26
CA TRP A 109 -17.34 -0.80 -0.93
C TRP A 109 -17.56 -0.11 0.43
N PRO A 110 -17.47 -0.85 1.55
CA PRO A 110 -17.82 -0.35 2.88
C PRO A 110 -16.91 0.79 3.37
N TYR A 111 -15.74 0.98 2.74
CA TYR A 111 -14.75 1.98 3.13
C TYR A 111 -14.53 3.09 2.08
N ALA A 112 -15.51 3.31 1.19
CA ALA A 112 -15.46 4.28 0.11
C ALA A 112 -15.07 5.71 0.54
N GLY A 113 -15.44 6.12 1.76
CA GLY A 113 -15.04 7.43 2.33
C GLY A 113 -13.52 7.63 2.47
N THR A 114 -12.72 6.57 2.37
CA THR A 114 -11.25 6.66 2.35
C THR A 114 -10.75 7.45 1.14
N ALA A 115 -11.45 7.41 0.00
CA ALA A 115 -11.12 8.18 -1.19
C ALA A 115 -11.01 9.69 -0.91
N GLU A 116 -11.94 10.24 -0.15
CA GLU A 116 -11.93 11.65 0.23
C GLU A 116 -10.78 12.00 1.18
N ALA A 117 -10.43 11.08 2.08
CA ALA A 117 -9.27 11.25 2.93
C ALA A 117 -7.96 11.28 2.12
N ILE A 118 -7.83 10.43 1.09
CA ILE A 118 -6.67 10.45 0.17
C ILE A 118 -6.56 11.82 -0.53
N LYS A 119 -7.68 12.34 -1.04
CA LYS A 119 -7.72 13.67 -1.68
C LYS A 119 -7.33 14.78 -0.69
N ALA A 120 -7.86 14.74 0.53
CA ALA A 120 -7.55 15.70 1.58
C ALA A 120 -6.07 15.66 2.03
N LEU A 121 -5.41 14.51 1.90
CA LEU A 121 -3.98 14.35 2.14
C LEU A 121 -3.09 14.92 1.02
N GLY A 122 -3.68 15.39 -0.08
CA GLY A 122 -2.97 15.99 -1.21
C GLY A 122 -2.49 14.97 -2.26
N ALA A 123 -3.02 13.75 -2.22
CA ALA A 123 -2.81 12.72 -3.23
C ALA A 123 -4.01 12.65 -4.18
N LYS A 124 -3.80 12.07 -5.36
CA LYS A 124 -4.87 11.83 -6.32
C LYS A 124 -5.40 10.42 -6.13
N HIS A 125 -6.70 10.31 -5.88
CA HIS A 125 -7.34 9.01 -5.88
C HIS A 125 -7.75 8.62 -7.32
N CYS A 126 -7.44 7.38 -7.70
CA CYS A 126 -7.84 6.77 -8.96
C CYS A 126 -8.78 5.60 -8.68
N VAL A 127 -10.02 5.68 -9.16
CA VAL A 127 -11.00 4.60 -9.02
C VAL A 127 -10.52 3.36 -9.77
N LYS A 128 -10.53 2.22 -9.09
CA LYS A 128 -10.16 0.92 -9.63
C LYS A 128 -11.04 -0.19 -9.07
N GLU A 129 -11.34 -1.17 -9.90
CA GLU A 129 -12.01 -2.39 -9.47
C GLU A 129 -11.06 -3.28 -8.67
N VAL A 130 -11.62 -4.22 -7.91
CA VAL A 130 -10.87 -5.09 -6.98
C VAL A 130 -9.80 -5.96 -7.66
N VAL A 131 -10.00 -6.32 -8.93
CA VAL A 131 -9.07 -7.12 -9.74
C VAL A 131 -7.94 -6.28 -10.36
N GLU A 132 -8.00 -4.95 -10.23
CA GLU A 132 -7.05 -4.02 -10.83
C GLU A 132 -6.01 -3.51 -9.83
N ALA A 133 -4.91 -3.01 -10.38
CA ALA A 133 -3.95 -2.18 -9.67
C ALA A 133 -3.82 -0.82 -10.39
N HIS A 134 -3.63 0.25 -9.63
CA HIS A 134 -3.23 1.55 -10.13
C HIS A 134 -1.71 1.69 -10.09
N VAL A 135 -1.11 2.24 -11.16
CA VAL A 135 0.33 2.47 -11.28
C VAL A 135 0.60 3.95 -11.48
N ASP A 136 1.17 4.59 -10.46
CA ASP A 136 1.80 5.90 -10.59
C ASP A 136 3.23 5.71 -11.10
N GLN A 137 3.41 5.79 -12.42
CA GLN A 137 4.72 5.60 -13.04
C GLN A 137 5.75 6.64 -12.61
N LYS A 138 5.31 7.88 -12.36
CA LYS A 138 6.19 9.00 -12.00
C LYS A 138 6.81 8.76 -10.63
N ASN A 139 6.03 8.32 -9.66
CA ASN A 139 6.49 8.05 -8.30
C ASN A 139 6.87 6.57 -8.07
N LYS A 140 6.68 5.71 -9.06
CA LYS A 140 6.85 4.25 -8.99
C LYS A 140 6.05 3.61 -7.85
N VAL A 141 4.82 4.08 -7.67
CA VAL A 141 3.90 3.58 -6.65
C VAL A 141 2.84 2.71 -7.32
N VAL A 142 2.61 1.52 -6.79
CA VAL A 142 1.56 0.60 -7.25
C VAL A 142 0.60 0.33 -6.11
N THR A 143 -0.70 0.44 -6.37
CA THR A 143 -1.72 0.23 -5.34
C THR A 143 -2.87 -0.62 -5.83
N THR A 144 -3.51 -1.37 -4.93
CA THR A 144 -4.70 -2.18 -5.25
C THR A 144 -5.71 -2.18 -4.11
N PRO A 145 -7.03 -2.22 -4.39
CA PRO A 145 -8.05 -2.10 -3.35
C PRO A 145 -8.12 -3.30 -2.39
N ALA A 146 -7.86 -4.52 -2.86
CA ALA A 146 -7.95 -5.74 -2.06
C ALA A 146 -9.22 -5.81 -1.17
N PHE A 147 -9.08 -6.02 0.14
CA PHE A 147 -10.19 -6.10 1.11
C PHE A 147 -10.91 -4.78 1.40
N MET A 148 -10.64 -3.70 0.64
CA MET A 148 -11.54 -2.53 0.63
C MET A 148 -12.86 -2.84 -0.10
N CYS A 149 -12.88 -3.92 -0.89
CA CYS A 149 -14.05 -4.47 -1.57
C CYS A 149 -14.53 -5.75 -0.87
N GLU A 150 -15.84 -5.86 -0.61
CA GLU A 150 -16.49 -7.09 -0.20
C GLU A 150 -16.75 -7.97 -1.44
N THR A 151 -15.94 -9.01 -1.63
CA THR A 151 -16.01 -9.92 -2.77
C THR A 151 -15.37 -11.28 -2.46
N ALA A 152 -15.43 -12.21 -3.41
CA ALA A 152 -14.77 -13.49 -3.29
C ALA A 152 -13.23 -13.35 -3.30
N LEU A 153 -12.55 -14.16 -2.49
CA LEU A 153 -11.11 -14.09 -2.26
C LEU A 153 -10.25 -14.14 -3.53
N HIS A 154 -10.68 -14.88 -4.56
CA HIS A 154 -9.92 -15.00 -5.80
C HIS A 154 -9.81 -13.67 -6.56
N TYR A 155 -10.85 -12.83 -6.55
CA TYR A 155 -10.77 -11.50 -7.16
C TYR A 155 -9.79 -10.57 -6.42
N ILE A 156 -9.74 -10.69 -5.09
CA ILE A 156 -8.77 -9.96 -4.25
C ILE A 156 -7.35 -10.44 -4.54
N HIS A 157 -7.17 -11.75 -4.66
CA HIS A 157 -5.90 -12.36 -5.04
C HIS A 157 -5.41 -11.85 -6.39
N ASP A 158 -6.29 -11.78 -7.39
CA ASP A 158 -5.93 -11.31 -8.75
C ASP A 158 -5.45 -9.86 -8.74
N GLY A 159 -6.11 -8.97 -8.00
CA GLY A 159 -5.67 -7.57 -7.82
C GLY A 159 -4.32 -7.46 -7.11
N ILE A 160 -4.09 -8.24 -6.06
CA ILE A 160 -2.79 -8.30 -5.36
C ILE A 160 -1.70 -8.86 -6.28
N GLY A 161 -2.01 -9.88 -7.08
CA GLY A 161 -1.12 -10.45 -8.08
C GLY A 161 -0.73 -9.44 -9.16
N ALA A 162 -1.69 -8.64 -9.62
CA ALA A 162 -1.44 -7.54 -10.54
C ALA A 162 -0.51 -6.48 -9.92
N MET A 163 -0.76 -6.07 -8.67
CA MET A 163 0.11 -5.13 -7.95
C MET A 163 1.55 -5.64 -7.84
N ALA A 164 1.73 -6.89 -7.41
CA ALA A 164 3.06 -7.50 -7.26
C ALA A 164 3.77 -7.59 -8.62
N SER A 165 3.05 -7.97 -9.67
CA SER A 165 3.58 -8.00 -11.03
C SER A 165 4.07 -6.61 -11.44
N TRP A 166 3.23 -5.58 -11.33
CA TRP A 166 3.58 -4.21 -11.69
C TRP A 166 4.78 -3.66 -10.90
N ALA A 167 4.88 -3.99 -9.61
CA ALA A 167 6.04 -3.61 -8.80
C ALA A 167 7.34 -4.23 -9.36
N CYS A 168 7.31 -5.51 -9.76
CA CYS A 168 8.44 -6.15 -10.46
C CYS A 168 8.73 -5.48 -11.81
N TRP A 169 7.70 -5.11 -12.57
CA TRP A 169 7.86 -4.42 -13.87
C TRP A 169 8.52 -3.05 -13.76
N LEU A 170 8.34 -2.34 -12.64
CA LEU A 170 8.96 -1.03 -12.40
C LEU A 170 10.42 -1.11 -11.93
N MET A 171 10.94 -2.32 -11.67
CA MET A 171 12.34 -2.51 -11.29
C MET A 171 13.24 -2.26 -12.51
N PRO A 172 14.40 -1.61 -12.34
CA PRO A 172 15.29 -1.21 -13.43
C PRO A 172 15.94 -2.37 -14.21
N VAL A 173 15.65 -3.63 -13.86
CA VAL A 173 16.33 -4.82 -14.37
C VAL A 173 15.80 -5.27 -15.74
N ILE A 174 14.74 -4.66 -16.28
CA ILE A 174 14.23 -5.05 -17.61
C ILE A 174 13.96 -3.86 -18.56
N PRO A 175 15.01 -3.15 -19.03
CA PRO A 175 14.88 -2.24 -20.17
C PRO A 175 14.38 -2.93 -21.45
N ALA A 176 14.67 -4.23 -21.63
CA ALA A 176 14.37 -4.95 -22.87
C ALA A 176 12.87 -5.26 -23.11
N LEU A 177 12.04 -5.30 -22.06
CA LEU A 177 10.59 -5.53 -22.20
C LEU A 177 9.80 -4.24 -22.44
N TRP A 178 10.39 -3.08 -22.15
CA TRP A 178 9.82 -1.76 -22.42
C TRP A 178 9.51 -1.58 -23.92
N GLU A 179 10.43 -1.99 -24.79
CA GLU A 179 10.26 -1.85 -26.25
C GLU A 179 9.31 -2.89 -26.84
N ALA A 180 9.18 -4.06 -26.24
CA ALA A 180 8.37 -5.16 -26.77
C ALA A 180 6.86 -4.96 -26.54
N LYS A 181 6.47 -4.32 -25.44
CA LYS A 181 5.04 -4.12 -25.09
C LYS A 181 4.50 -2.74 -25.47
N ALA A 182 5.36 -1.74 -25.68
CA ALA A 182 4.93 -0.44 -26.21
C ALA A 182 4.67 -0.46 -27.74
N ARG A 183 4.98 -1.57 -28.42
CA ARG A 183 4.81 -1.78 -29.86
C ARG A 183 3.71 -2.78 -30.23
N GLY A 184 2.90 -3.26 -29.28
CA GLY A 184 1.79 -4.18 -29.50
C GLY A 184 0.57 -3.79 -28.68
#